data_AF-A0A090MH98-F1
#
_entry.id   AF-A0A090MH98-F1
#
_cell.length_a   1.000
_cell.length_b   1.000
_cell.length_c   1.000
_cell.angle_alpha   90.00
_cell.angle_beta   90.00
_cell.angle_gamma   90.00
#
_symmetry.space_group_name_H-M   'P 1'
#
loop_
_entity.id
_entity.type
_entity.pdbx_description
1 polymer ?
#
loop_
_entity_poly.entity_id
_entity_poly.type
_entity_poly.pdbx_seq_one_letter_code
_entity_poly.pdbx_strand_id
1 'polypeptide(L)'
;MSDSKAADLLQYAQEYASKDEDLYELLGVDALTPKEEIHRAWRKRSLKYHPDKAGDNFDAAVWEKFERARDILSDPGARGAYDSAIKAALLRKQEREAMDKKRKALVDDLEARENAWKVQREEKEQREKDEIEKERARLVEQRRLREEEEQRQAAAAQESRMAAETTDGKPAPGPVNGAMNVPGDYSVDFGTEQKLYWELVCDKLRAVQAVKNLQQNQATPEEYQQAEQGLLEAKTRIHQAEVRFAEQASVS
;
A
#
# COMPACT_ATOMS: atom_id res chain seq x y z
N MET A 1 -55.15 46.20 -35.45
CA MET A 1 -54.59 46.74 -34.19
C MET A 1 -54.85 45.83 -32.99
N SER A 2 -55.89 44.98 -32.98
CA SER A 2 -56.16 44.00 -31.89
C SER A 2 -55.08 42.92 -31.78
N ASP A 3 -54.57 42.44 -32.90
CA ASP A 3 -53.73 41.24 -32.93
C ASP A 3 -52.33 41.48 -32.35
N SER A 4 -51.83 42.72 -32.46
CA SER A 4 -50.58 43.14 -31.81
C SER A 4 -50.68 43.08 -30.30
N LYS A 5 -51.79 43.58 -29.73
CA LYS A 5 -51.98 43.59 -28.28
C LYS A 5 -52.08 42.16 -27.71
N ALA A 6 -52.77 41.26 -28.41
CA ALA A 6 -52.86 39.86 -27.99
C ALA A 6 -51.48 39.16 -28.02
N ALA A 7 -50.67 39.43 -29.04
CA ALA A 7 -49.30 38.91 -29.12
C ALA A 7 -48.41 39.45 -27.99
N ASP A 8 -48.51 40.74 -27.67
CA ASP A 8 -47.78 41.35 -26.57
C ASP A 8 -48.16 40.71 -25.22
N LEU A 9 -49.46 40.45 -24.99
CA LEU A 9 -49.92 39.80 -23.76
C LEU A 9 -49.40 38.36 -23.62
N LEU A 10 -49.31 37.61 -24.73
CA LEU A 10 -48.71 36.27 -24.71
C LEU A 10 -47.21 36.33 -24.38
N GLN A 11 -46.49 37.31 -24.92
CA GLN A 11 -45.09 37.51 -24.59
C GLN A 11 -44.90 37.87 -23.12
N TYR A 12 -45.68 38.80 -22.59
CA TYR A 12 -45.61 39.16 -21.17
C TYR A 12 -46.00 37.99 -20.27
N ALA A 13 -47.02 37.20 -20.63
CA ALA A 13 -47.40 35.99 -19.90
C ALA A 13 -46.21 35.02 -19.78
N GLN A 14 -45.50 34.76 -20.87
CA GLN A 14 -44.31 33.90 -20.85
C GLN A 14 -43.16 34.50 -20.03
N GLU A 15 -42.96 35.81 -20.12
CA GLU A 15 -41.92 36.52 -19.37
C GLU A 15 -42.15 36.45 -17.86
N TYR A 16 -43.35 36.76 -17.39
CA TYR A 16 -43.69 36.71 -15.97
C TYR A 16 -43.66 35.28 -15.42
N ALA A 17 -44.11 34.29 -16.20
CA ALA A 17 -43.97 32.89 -15.83
C ALA A 17 -42.50 32.46 -15.71
N SER A 18 -41.61 33.00 -16.56
CA SER A 18 -40.17 32.71 -16.50
C SER A 18 -39.47 33.41 -15.31
N LYS A 19 -40.01 34.54 -14.87
CA LYS A 19 -39.54 35.31 -13.71
C LYS A 19 -40.07 34.80 -12.37
N ASP A 20 -40.93 33.77 -12.38
CA ASP A 20 -41.59 33.22 -11.19
C ASP A 20 -42.40 34.29 -10.42
N GLU A 21 -42.93 35.28 -11.14
CA GLU A 21 -43.82 36.31 -10.56
C GLU A 21 -45.26 35.80 -10.52
N ASP A 22 -45.87 35.76 -9.33
CA ASP A 22 -47.26 35.35 -9.14
C ASP A 22 -48.23 36.51 -9.42
N LEU A 23 -48.86 36.47 -10.60
CA LEU A 23 -49.85 37.47 -11.04
C LEU A 23 -51.16 37.36 -10.25
N TYR A 24 -51.50 36.17 -9.75
CA TYR A 24 -52.70 35.92 -8.95
C TYR A 24 -52.53 36.55 -7.56
N GLU A 25 -51.38 36.32 -6.92
CA GLU A 25 -51.02 36.96 -5.66
C GLU A 25 -50.94 38.49 -5.78
N LEU A 26 -50.40 38.99 -6.89
CA LEU A 26 -50.28 40.42 -7.16
C LEU A 26 -51.66 41.12 -7.22
N LEU A 27 -52.66 40.48 -7.83
CA LEU A 27 -54.05 40.96 -7.85
C LEU A 27 -54.85 40.57 -6.60
N GLY A 28 -54.36 39.61 -5.80
CA GLY A 28 -55.04 39.06 -4.63
C GLY A 28 -56.25 38.22 -4.97
N VAL A 29 -56.16 37.45 -6.05
CA VAL A 29 -57.19 36.54 -6.52
C VAL A 29 -56.65 35.12 -6.54
N ASP A 30 -57.54 34.14 -6.59
CA ASP A 30 -57.15 32.73 -6.71
C ASP A 30 -57.05 32.32 -8.19
N ALA A 31 -56.32 31.23 -8.46
CA ALA A 31 -56.23 30.67 -9.81
C ALA A 31 -57.58 30.20 -10.37
N LEU A 32 -58.59 29.97 -9.53
CA LEU A 32 -59.96 29.60 -9.94
C LEU A 32 -60.89 30.81 -10.10
N THR A 33 -60.43 32.03 -9.81
CA THR A 33 -61.28 33.23 -9.88
C THR A 33 -61.72 33.51 -11.33
N PRO A 34 -63.03 33.72 -11.58
CA PRO A 34 -63.55 34.03 -12.91
C PRO A 34 -63.17 35.45 -13.34
N LYS A 35 -63.10 35.69 -14.66
CA LYS A 35 -62.70 36.97 -15.27
C LYS A 35 -63.41 38.20 -14.67
N GLU A 36 -64.73 38.11 -14.44
CA GLU A 36 -65.53 39.20 -13.89
C GLU A 36 -65.16 39.59 -12.45
N GLU A 37 -64.62 38.64 -11.69
CA GLU A 37 -64.12 38.88 -10.34
C GLU A 37 -62.69 39.41 -10.35
N ILE A 38 -61.86 39.01 -11.32
CA ILE A 38 -60.51 39.55 -11.52
C ILE A 38 -60.58 41.06 -11.77
N HIS A 39 -61.49 41.51 -12.63
CA HIS A 39 -61.64 42.94 -12.89
C HIS A 39 -62.16 43.72 -11.65
N ARG A 40 -63.00 43.10 -10.83
CA ARG A 40 -63.46 43.68 -9.55
C ARG A 40 -62.33 43.77 -8.52
N ALA A 41 -61.54 42.72 -8.37
CA ALA A 41 -60.39 42.67 -7.47
C ALA A 41 -59.33 43.69 -7.88
N TRP A 42 -59.03 43.78 -9.18
CA TRP A 42 -58.13 44.80 -9.74
C TRP A 42 -58.60 46.22 -9.37
N ARG A 43 -59.88 46.56 -9.58
CA ARG A 43 -60.40 47.90 -9.21
C ARG A 43 -60.30 48.21 -7.72
N LYS A 44 -60.47 47.21 -6.85
CA LYS A 44 -60.35 47.38 -5.40
C LYS A 44 -58.90 47.62 -5.00
N ARG A 45 -57.97 46.86 -5.59
CA ARG A 45 -56.55 46.85 -5.22
C ARG A 45 -55.74 47.91 -5.98
N SER A 46 -56.22 48.41 -7.12
CA SER A 46 -55.63 49.53 -7.86
C SER A 46 -55.60 50.81 -7.04
N LEU A 47 -56.56 51.01 -6.13
CA LEU A 47 -56.60 52.18 -5.23
C LEU A 47 -55.32 52.35 -4.41
N LYS A 48 -54.58 51.27 -4.16
CA LYS A 48 -53.30 51.28 -3.45
C LYS A 48 -52.11 51.73 -4.33
N TYR A 49 -52.16 51.42 -5.63
CA TYR A 49 -51.04 51.61 -6.56
C TYR A 49 -51.29 52.74 -7.57
N HIS A 50 -52.48 53.34 -7.60
CA HIS A 50 -52.87 54.35 -8.56
C HIS A 50 -52.11 55.67 -8.34
N PRO A 51 -51.63 56.36 -9.40
CA PRO A 51 -50.82 57.59 -9.28
C PRO A 51 -51.50 58.70 -8.49
N ASP A 52 -52.83 58.85 -8.66
CA ASP A 52 -53.62 59.87 -7.95
C ASP A 52 -53.79 59.60 -6.43
N LYS A 53 -53.68 58.33 -6.00
CA LYS A 53 -53.93 57.93 -4.59
C LYS A 53 -52.67 57.56 -3.82
N ALA A 54 -51.64 57.11 -4.53
CA ALA A 54 -50.38 56.68 -3.93
C ALA A 54 -49.46 57.85 -3.55
N GLY A 55 -49.67 59.05 -4.13
CA GLY A 55 -48.88 60.24 -3.82
C GLY A 55 -47.37 59.97 -3.93
N ASP A 56 -46.64 60.24 -2.85
CA ASP A 56 -45.17 60.06 -2.78
C ASP A 56 -44.71 58.60 -2.80
N ASN A 57 -45.60 57.63 -2.55
CA ASN A 57 -45.29 56.18 -2.60
C ASN A 57 -45.60 55.55 -3.97
N PHE A 58 -45.84 56.37 -5.00
CA PHE A 58 -46.13 55.87 -6.33
C PHE A 58 -44.88 55.29 -6.99
N ASP A 59 -44.99 54.04 -7.43
CA ASP A 59 -44.00 53.38 -8.28
C ASP A 59 -44.63 53.03 -9.63
N ALA A 60 -44.13 53.69 -10.68
CA ALA A 60 -44.59 53.50 -12.04
C ALA A 60 -44.40 52.07 -12.54
N ALA A 61 -43.31 51.39 -12.14
CA ALA A 61 -43.03 50.03 -12.55
C ALA A 61 -44.01 49.04 -11.89
N VAL A 62 -44.35 49.26 -10.62
CA VAL A 62 -45.34 48.43 -9.91
C VAL A 62 -46.74 48.65 -10.49
N TRP A 63 -47.09 49.89 -10.82
CA TRP A 63 -48.36 50.20 -11.48
C TRP A 63 -48.47 49.50 -12.84
N GLU A 64 -47.43 49.60 -13.68
CA GLU A 64 -47.39 48.96 -14.98
C GLU A 64 -47.50 47.43 -14.87
N LYS A 65 -46.77 46.81 -13.92
CA LYS A 65 -46.91 45.37 -13.63
C LYS A 65 -48.33 45.01 -13.22
N PHE A 66 -48.97 45.83 -12.38
CA PHE A 66 -50.32 45.61 -11.90
C PHE A 66 -51.37 45.71 -13.02
N GLU A 67 -51.20 46.64 -13.95
CA GLU A 67 -52.03 46.73 -15.16
C GLU A 67 -51.81 45.55 -16.09
N ARG A 68 -50.55 45.16 -16.32
CA ARG A 68 -50.21 43.97 -17.14
C ARG A 68 -50.76 42.69 -16.54
N ALA A 69 -50.71 42.52 -15.22
CA ALA A 69 -51.28 41.36 -14.52
C ALA A 69 -52.79 41.23 -14.77
N ARG A 70 -53.53 42.35 -14.70
CA ARG A 70 -54.95 42.38 -15.06
C ARG A 70 -55.16 41.98 -16.51
N ASP A 71 -54.42 42.57 -17.44
CA ASP A 71 -54.61 42.34 -18.87
C ASP A 71 -54.32 40.88 -19.25
N ILE A 72 -53.26 40.27 -18.68
CA ILE A 72 -52.91 38.86 -18.88
C ILE A 72 -53.99 37.93 -18.30
N LEU A 73 -54.41 38.15 -17.06
CA LEU A 73 -55.38 37.26 -16.38
C LEU A 73 -56.82 37.44 -16.88
N SER A 74 -57.12 38.58 -17.52
CA SER A 74 -58.42 38.87 -18.14
C SER A 74 -58.57 38.27 -19.54
N ASP A 75 -57.47 38.04 -20.27
CA ASP A 75 -57.47 37.40 -21.56
C ASP A 75 -57.32 35.86 -21.43
N PRO A 76 -58.26 35.05 -21.94
CA PRO A 76 -58.19 33.60 -21.81
C PRO A 76 -56.95 32.97 -22.47
N GLY A 77 -56.46 33.55 -23.57
CA GLY A 77 -55.29 33.06 -24.29
C GLY A 77 -54.00 33.33 -23.51
N ALA A 78 -53.83 34.56 -23.03
CA ALA A 78 -52.68 34.96 -22.21
C ALA A 78 -52.66 34.25 -20.85
N ARG A 79 -53.81 34.12 -20.18
CA ARG A 79 -53.95 33.33 -18.94
C ARG A 79 -53.57 31.87 -19.14
N GLY A 80 -54.07 31.24 -20.21
CA GLY A 80 -53.71 29.86 -20.54
C GLY A 80 -52.22 29.68 -20.83
N ALA A 81 -51.60 30.63 -21.52
CA ALA A 81 -50.16 30.62 -21.78
C ALA A 81 -49.33 30.76 -20.48
N TYR A 82 -49.73 31.67 -19.59
CA TYR A 82 -49.12 31.86 -18.26
C TYR A 82 -49.21 30.59 -17.40
N ASP A 83 -50.42 30.04 -17.25
CA ASP A 83 -50.68 28.84 -16.44
C ASP A 83 -49.90 27.62 -16.98
N SER A 84 -49.88 27.46 -18.31
CA SER A 84 -49.12 26.39 -18.98
C SER A 84 -47.61 26.55 -18.76
N ALA A 85 -47.09 27.77 -18.86
CA ALA A 85 -45.68 28.07 -18.66
C ALA A 85 -45.23 27.79 -17.22
N ILE A 86 -46.02 28.20 -16.21
CA ILE A 86 -45.75 27.90 -14.80
C ILE A 86 -45.77 26.39 -14.55
N LYS A 87 -46.79 25.69 -15.06
CA LYS A 87 -46.88 24.24 -14.92
C LYS A 87 -45.70 23.52 -15.55
N ALA A 88 -45.27 23.96 -16.74
CA ALA A 88 -44.10 23.42 -17.42
C ALA A 88 -42.80 23.70 -16.64
N ALA A 89 -42.64 24.90 -16.08
CA ALA A 89 -41.49 25.24 -15.25
C ALA A 89 -41.43 24.39 -13.97
N LEU A 90 -42.58 24.20 -13.31
CA LEU A 90 -42.69 23.34 -12.13
C LEU A 90 -42.33 21.88 -12.45
N LEU A 91 -42.83 21.34 -13.55
CA LEU A 91 -42.52 19.97 -13.98
C LEU A 91 -41.01 19.81 -14.26
N ARG A 92 -40.41 20.75 -14.99
CA ARG A 92 -38.96 20.74 -15.26
C ARG A 92 -38.13 20.80 -13.97
N LYS A 93 -38.59 21.58 -12.98
CA LYS A 93 -37.94 21.67 -11.67
C LYS A 93 -38.01 20.32 -10.94
N GLN A 94 -39.18 19.69 -10.90
CA GLN A 94 -39.36 18.37 -10.29
C GLN A 94 -38.53 17.28 -10.98
N GLU A 95 -38.49 17.28 -12.32
CA GLU A 95 -37.67 16.35 -13.10
C GLU A 95 -36.18 16.53 -12.80
N ARG A 96 -35.71 17.78 -12.75
CA ARG A 96 -34.32 18.10 -12.38
C ARG A 96 -34.00 17.59 -10.98
N GLU A 97 -34.83 17.89 -10.00
CA GLU A 97 -34.65 17.43 -8.62
C GLU A 97 -34.64 15.89 -8.53
N ALA A 98 -35.48 15.20 -9.31
CA ALA A 98 -35.48 13.75 -9.36
C ALA A 98 -34.20 13.18 -9.99
N MET A 99 -33.70 13.79 -11.07
CA MET A 99 -32.44 13.39 -11.70
C MET A 99 -31.23 13.68 -10.81
N ASP A 100 -31.23 14.80 -10.09
CA ASP A 100 -30.18 15.14 -9.13
C ASP A 100 -30.15 14.15 -7.94
N LYS A 101 -31.32 13.74 -7.44
CA LYS A 101 -31.41 12.67 -6.43
C LYS A 101 -30.85 11.35 -6.93
N LYS A 102 -31.18 10.95 -8.16
CA LYS A 102 -30.64 9.73 -8.79
C LYS A 102 -29.13 9.82 -8.97
N ARG A 103 -28.63 10.95 -9.46
CA ARG A 103 -27.19 11.20 -9.63
C ARG A 103 -26.46 11.10 -8.30
N LYS A 104 -27.00 11.74 -7.26
CA LYS A 104 -26.43 11.67 -5.91
C LYS A 104 -26.37 10.24 -5.38
N ALA A 105 -27.46 9.49 -5.47
CA ALA A 105 -27.50 8.10 -5.02
C ALA A 105 -26.46 7.22 -5.74
N LEU A 106 -26.23 7.44 -7.04
CA LEU A 106 -25.21 6.72 -7.79
C LEU A 106 -23.79 7.09 -7.33
N VAL A 107 -23.52 8.38 -7.09
CA VAL A 107 -22.23 8.84 -6.58
C VAL A 107 -21.96 8.26 -5.19
N ASP A 108 -22.95 8.31 -4.29
CA ASP A 108 -22.83 7.78 -2.93
C ASP A 108 -22.58 6.25 -2.95
N ASP A 109 -23.22 5.48 -3.84
CA ASP A 109 -22.95 4.04 -4.03
C ASP A 109 -21.54 3.76 -4.55
N LEU A 110 -21.05 4.56 -5.52
CA LEU A 110 -19.69 4.44 -6.02
C LEU A 110 -18.66 4.74 -4.92
N GLU A 111 -18.84 5.84 -4.19
CA GLU A 111 -17.95 6.24 -3.11
C GLU A 111 -17.93 5.20 -1.98
N ALA A 112 -19.10 4.64 -1.62
CA ALA A 112 -19.19 3.59 -0.63
C ALA A 112 -18.41 2.33 -1.05
N ARG A 113 -18.47 1.93 -2.32
CA ARG A 113 -17.71 0.78 -2.84
C ARG A 113 -16.21 1.07 -2.86
N GLU A 114 -15.81 2.26 -3.29
CA GLU A 114 -14.40 2.65 -3.30
C GLU A 114 -13.82 2.69 -1.88
N ASN A 115 -14.56 3.24 -0.92
CA ASN A 115 -14.15 3.29 0.48
C ASN A 115 -14.13 1.90 1.12
N ALA A 116 -15.11 1.04 0.83
CA ALA A 116 -15.11 -0.34 1.31
C ALA A 116 -13.90 -1.13 0.78
N TRP A 117 -13.51 -0.91 -0.48
CA TRP A 117 -12.31 -1.53 -1.04
C TRP A 117 -11.02 -1.00 -0.39
N LYS A 118 -10.93 0.32 -0.15
CA LYS A 118 -9.79 0.93 0.54
C LYS A 118 -9.65 0.39 1.97
N VAL A 119 -10.74 0.35 2.74
CA VAL A 119 -10.74 -0.18 4.10
C VAL A 119 -10.34 -1.65 4.11
N GLN A 120 -10.90 -2.49 3.23
CA GLN A 120 -10.49 -3.90 3.15
C GLN A 120 -9.00 -4.06 2.83
N ARG A 121 -8.48 -3.23 1.92
CA ARG A 121 -7.06 -3.24 1.56
C ARG A 121 -6.18 -2.82 2.74
N GLU A 122 -6.55 -1.74 3.43
CA GLU A 122 -5.82 -1.23 4.60
C GLU A 122 -5.88 -2.22 5.77
N GLU A 123 -7.04 -2.82 6.04
CA GLU A 123 -7.17 -3.88 7.06
C GLU A 123 -6.31 -5.09 6.74
N LYS A 124 -6.24 -5.50 5.47
CA LYS A 124 -5.38 -6.60 5.04
C LYS A 124 -3.90 -6.26 5.24
N GLU A 125 -3.47 -5.07 4.80
CA GLU A 125 -2.10 -4.61 4.97
C GLU A 125 -1.73 -4.50 6.46
N GLN A 126 -2.66 -4.03 7.29
CA GLN A 126 -2.44 -3.96 8.73
C GLN A 126 -2.32 -5.35 9.35
N ARG A 127 -3.17 -6.30 8.96
CA ARG A 127 -3.07 -7.70 9.42
C ARG A 127 -1.73 -8.33 9.02
N GLU A 128 -1.30 -8.13 7.79
CA GLU A 128 0.02 -8.62 7.31
C GLU A 128 1.16 -7.99 8.12
N LYS A 129 1.10 -6.69 8.42
CA LYS A 129 2.08 -6.01 9.28
C LYS A 129 2.08 -6.56 10.70
N ASP A 130 0.91 -6.75 11.30
CA ASP A 130 0.77 -7.30 12.66
C ASP A 130 1.29 -8.75 12.73
N GLU A 131 1.08 -9.55 11.68
CA GLU A 131 1.61 -10.91 11.57
C GLU A 131 3.15 -10.91 11.48
N ILE A 132 3.71 -10.05 10.64
CA ILE A 132 5.16 -9.87 10.52
C ILE A 132 5.76 -9.41 11.85
N GLU A 133 5.12 -8.47 12.55
CA GLU A 133 5.58 -7.99 13.86
C GLU A 133 5.56 -9.10 14.91
N LYS A 134 4.49 -9.91 14.96
CA LYS A 134 4.41 -11.07 15.86
C LYS A 134 5.47 -12.12 15.54
N GLU A 135 5.73 -12.39 14.27
CA GLU A 135 6.79 -13.32 13.86
C GLU A 135 8.17 -12.80 14.27
N ARG A 136 8.45 -11.51 14.04
CA ARG A 136 9.68 -10.85 14.48
C ARG A 136 9.84 -10.95 16.00
N ALA A 137 8.79 -10.67 16.77
CA ALA A 137 8.82 -10.78 18.23
C ALA A 137 9.11 -12.23 18.68
N ARG A 138 8.51 -13.23 18.02
CA ARG A 138 8.80 -14.65 18.30
C ARG A 138 10.24 -15.02 18.02
N LEU A 139 10.82 -14.53 16.91
CA LEU A 139 12.22 -14.79 16.55
C LEU A 139 13.19 -14.13 17.52
N VAL A 140 12.90 -12.90 17.96
CA VAL A 140 13.67 -12.21 18.99
C VAL A 140 13.63 -12.97 20.31
N GLU A 141 12.46 -13.41 20.75
CA GLU A 141 12.32 -14.21 21.98
C GLU A 141 13.03 -15.56 21.87
N GLN A 142 12.93 -16.25 20.72
CA GLN A 142 13.66 -17.50 20.49
C GLN A 142 15.18 -17.30 20.53
N ARG A 143 15.70 -16.21 19.96
CA ARG A 143 17.14 -15.86 20.07
C ARG A 143 17.55 -15.65 21.51
N ARG A 144 16.77 -14.88 22.27
CA ARG A 144 17.01 -14.61 23.69
C ARG A 144 17.11 -15.90 24.51
N LEU A 145 16.18 -16.83 24.30
CA LEU A 145 16.18 -18.13 24.98
C LEU A 145 17.42 -18.97 24.61
N ARG A 146 17.81 -19.00 23.33
CA ARG A 146 19.03 -19.72 22.90
C ARG A 146 20.29 -19.13 23.50
N GLU A 147 20.42 -17.79 23.49
CA GLU A 147 21.56 -17.10 24.10
C GLU A 147 21.63 -17.39 25.61
N GLU A 148 20.50 -17.43 26.30
CA GLU A 148 20.45 -17.79 27.73
C GLU A 148 20.83 -19.26 27.97
N GLU A 149 20.36 -20.20 27.13
CA GLU A 149 20.76 -21.60 27.20
C GLU A 149 22.26 -21.79 26.92
N GLU A 150 22.80 -21.13 25.90
CA GLU A 150 24.24 -21.15 25.59
C GLU A 150 25.07 -20.59 26.74
N GLN A 151 24.62 -19.49 27.37
CA GLN A 151 25.27 -18.93 28.54
C GLN A 151 25.25 -19.90 29.73
N ARG A 152 24.13 -20.58 29.99
CA ARG A 152 24.03 -21.60 31.04
C ARG A 152 24.96 -22.78 30.75
N GLN A 153 24.99 -23.27 29.51
CA GLN A 153 25.89 -24.35 29.10
C GLN A 153 27.35 -23.94 29.19
N ALA A 154 27.71 -22.72 28.77
CA ALA A 154 29.05 -22.18 28.88
C ALA A 154 29.49 -22.04 30.35
N ALA A 155 28.60 -21.56 31.23
CA ALA A 155 28.87 -21.49 32.67
C ALA A 155 29.09 -22.89 33.28
N ALA A 156 28.23 -23.87 32.96
CA ALA A 156 28.41 -25.25 33.42
C ALA A 156 29.66 -25.92 32.84
N ALA A 157 30.00 -25.65 31.58
CA ALA A 157 31.22 -26.12 30.93
C ALA A 157 32.47 -25.47 31.56
N GLN A 158 32.39 -24.19 31.93
CA GLN A 158 33.46 -23.50 32.65
C GLN A 158 33.61 -24.06 34.07
N GLU A 159 32.51 -24.31 34.79
CA GLU A 159 32.51 -24.91 36.12
C GLU A 159 33.09 -26.32 36.12
N SER A 160 32.68 -27.17 35.16
CA SER A 160 33.25 -28.51 34.98
C SER A 160 34.72 -28.49 34.54
N ARG A 161 35.13 -27.51 33.71
CA ARG A 161 36.55 -27.29 33.39
C ARG A 161 37.35 -26.87 34.62
N MET A 162 36.84 -25.94 35.42
CA MET A 162 37.48 -25.51 36.66
C MET A 162 37.57 -26.67 37.66
N ALA A 163 36.54 -27.52 37.74
CA ALA A 163 36.56 -28.74 38.55
C ALA A 163 37.57 -29.78 38.03
N ALA A 164 37.71 -29.93 36.71
CA ALA A 164 38.72 -30.80 36.10
C ALA A 164 40.14 -30.22 36.25
N GLU A 165 40.31 -28.91 36.24
CA GLU A 165 41.58 -28.22 36.46
C GLU A 165 42.04 -28.30 37.93
N THR A 166 41.10 -28.53 38.87
CA THR A 166 41.44 -28.93 40.25
C THR A 166 41.84 -30.41 40.40
N THR A 167 41.78 -31.23 39.33
CA THR A 167 42.30 -32.60 39.31
C THR A 167 43.52 -32.68 38.38
N ASP A 168 44.70 -32.51 38.97
CA ASP A 168 46.00 -32.46 38.31
C ASP A 168 46.31 -33.77 37.55
N GLY A 169 46.45 -33.68 36.22
CA GLY A 169 46.82 -34.77 35.33
C GLY A 169 47.45 -34.24 34.04
N LYS A 170 48.79 -34.30 33.97
CA LYS A 170 49.67 -33.87 32.85
C LYS A 170 49.17 -34.25 31.45
N PRO A 171 49.40 -33.41 30.42
CA PRO A 171 48.98 -33.70 29.05
C PRO A 171 49.84 -34.77 28.39
N ALA A 172 49.21 -35.68 27.63
CA ALA A 172 49.86 -36.72 26.86
C ALA A 172 50.49 -36.15 25.56
N PRO A 173 51.64 -36.67 25.11
CA PRO A 173 52.23 -36.30 23.83
C PRO A 173 51.34 -36.77 22.67
N GLY A 174 51.22 -35.91 21.65
CA GLY A 174 50.40 -36.13 20.46
C GLY A 174 50.79 -37.37 19.64
N PRO A 175 49.96 -37.73 18.65
CA PRO A 175 50.02 -39.02 17.98
C PRO A 175 51.33 -39.24 17.20
N VAL A 176 51.96 -40.38 17.47
CA VAL A 176 53.12 -40.92 16.74
C VAL A 176 52.76 -41.20 15.27
N ASN A 177 53.43 -40.54 14.34
CA ASN A 177 53.31 -40.76 12.91
C ASN A 177 54.66 -41.17 12.33
N GLY A 178 54.73 -42.31 11.64
CA GLY A 178 55.95 -42.82 10.96
C GLY A 178 56.80 -43.69 11.87
N ALA A 179 57.42 -44.75 11.34
CA ALA A 179 58.06 -45.81 12.14
C ALA A 179 59.34 -45.37 12.89
N MET A 180 59.76 -44.10 12.77
CA MET A 180 60.86 -43.48 13.50
C MET A 180 60.44 -42.12 14.07
N ASN A 181 60.93 -41.78 15.25
CA ASN A 181 60.71 -40.47 15.87
C ASN A 181 61.66 -39.42 15.24
N VAL A 182 61.26 -38.87 14.09
CA VAL A 182 61.98 -37.76 13.45
C VAL A 182 61.50 -36.43 14.07
N PRO A 183 62.39 -35.60 14.63
CA PRO A 183 62.01 -34.29 15.16
C PRO A 183 61.34 -33.42 14.09
N GLY A 184 60.29 -32.69 14.47
CA GLY A 184 59.55 -31.84 13.53
C GLY A 184 60.42 -30.81 12.81
N ASP A 185 61.43 -30.26 13.51
CA ASP A 185 62.35 -29.23 13.01
C ASP A 185 63.46 -29.80 12.11
N TYR A 186 63.45 -31.12 11.85
CA TYR A 186 64.40 -31.74 10.93
C TYR A 186 64.16 -31.25 9.50
N SER A 187 65.18 -30.67 8.90
CA SER A 187 65.14 -30.14 7.54
C SER A 187 65.71 -31.14 6.55
N VAL A 188 65.00 -31.38 5.45
CA VAL A 188 65.45 -32.24 4.35
C VAL A 188 65.51 -31.46 3.05
N ASP A 189 66.67 -31.54 2.39
CA ASP A 189 66.91 -30.91 1.09
C ASP A 189 66.62 -31.90 -0.06
N PHE A 190 65.54 -31.68 -0.80
CA PHE A 190 65.16 -32.51 -1.94
C PHE A 190 65.82 -32.05 -3.26
N GLY A 191 66.79 -31.13 -3.21
CA GLY A 191 67.53 -30.59 -4.35
C GLY A 191 66.83 -29.45 -5.08
N THR A 192 65.50 -29.43 -5.08
CA THR A 192 64.66 -28.33 -5.62
C THR A 192 64.03 -27.48 -4.53
N GLU A 193 63.81 -28.05 -3.35
CA GLU A 193 63.23 -27.39 -2.18
C GLU A 193 63.75 -28.01 -0.88
N GLN A 194 63.93 -27.17 0.14
CA GLN A 194 64.23 -27.57 1.51
C GLN A 194 62.95 -27.48 2.32
N LYS A 195 62.52 -28.59 2.94
CA LYS A 195 61.29 -28.66 3.74
C LYS A 195 61.56 -29.23 5.12
N LEU A 196 60.79 -28.75 6.10
CA LEU A 196 60.81 -29.30 7.45
C LEU A 196 59.98 -30.59 7.50
N TYR A 197 60.35 -31.52 8.38
CA TYR A 197 59.66 -32.81 8.50
C TYR A 197 58.18 -32.63 8.84
N TRP A 198 57.83 -31.64 9.68
CA TRP A 198 56.42 -31.33 9.97
C TRP A 198 55.65 -30.86 8.73
N GLU A 199 56.29 -30.15 7.79
CA GLU A 199 55.66 -29.71 6.53
C GLU A 199 55.36 -30.91 5.64
N LEU A 200 56.28 -31.89 5.58
CA LEU A 200 56.07 -33.14 4.85
C LEU A 200 54.88 -33.93 5.43
N VAL A 201 54.75 -33.96 6.76
CA VAL A 201 53.61 -34.59 7.43
C VAL A 201 52.31 -33.85 7.13
N CYS A 202 52.31 -32.51 7.12
CA CYS A 202 51.16 -31.70 6.71
C CYS A 202 50.77 -31.95 5.24
N ASP A 203 51.75 -32.03 4.33
CA ASP A 203 51.53 -32.34 2.91
C ASP A 203 50.90 -33.73 2.73
N LYS A 204 51.39 -34.75 3.46
CA LYS A 204 50.76 -36.09 3.50
C LYS A 204 49.33 -36.03 4.02
N LEU A 205 49.06 -35.31 5.11
CA LEU A 205 47.70 -35.20 5.66
C LEU A 205 46.75 -34.50 4.68
N ARG A 206 47.22 -33.47 3.98
CA ARG A 206 46.45 -32.80 2.92
C ARG A 206 46.16 -33.74 1.76
N ALA A 207 47.14 -34.56 1.34
CA ALA A 207 46.95 -35.58 0.31
C ALA A 207 45.97 -36.69 0.74
N VAL A 208 46.03 -37.16 2.00
CA VAL A 208 45.06 -38.13 2.55
C VAL A 208 43.64 -37.55 2.53
N GLN A 209 43.50 -36.29 2.94
CA GLN A 209 42.19 -35.63 2.94
C GLN A 209 41.67 -35.41 1.52
N ALA A 210 42.54 -35.11 0.56
CA ALA A 210 42.18 -34.99 -0.86
C ALA A 210 41.62 -36.32 -1.41
N VAL A 211 42.31 -37.45 -1.18
CA VAL A 211 41.81 -38.78 -1.57
C VAL A 211 40.46 -39.07 -0.91
N LYS A 212 40.33 -38.79 0.40
CA LYS A 212 39.07 -39.01 1.14
C LYS A 212 37.91 -38.17 0.60
N ASN A 213 38.15 -36.92 0.25
CA ASN A 213 37.13 -36.03 -0.35
C ASN A 213 36.67 -36.55 -1.72
N LEU A 214 37.61 -37.07 -2.53
CA LEU A 214 37.31 -37.66 -3.85
C LEU A 214 36.62 -39.04 -3.76
N GLN A 215 36.71 -39.74 -2.63
CA GLN A 215 35.89 -40.95 -2.39
C GLN A 215 34.44 -40.63 -2.03
N GLN A 216 34.20 -39.46 -1.42
CA GLN A 216 32.87 -39.04 -0.97
C GLN A 216 32.07 -38.32 -2.05
N ASN A 217 32.75 -37.60 -2.95
CA ASN A 217 32.15 -36.98 -4.13
C ASN A 217 32.38 -37.90 -5.33
N GLN A 218 31.41 -38.03 -6.26
CA GLN A 218 31.49 -38.91 -7.44
C GLN A 218 32.59 -38.46 -8.43
N ALA A 219 33.86 -38.62 -8.06
CA ALA A 219 35.03 -38.20 -8.83
C ALA A 219 35.32 -39.15 -9.99
N THR A 220 35.97 -38.64 -11.03
CA THR A 220 36.38 -39.46 -12.16
C THR A 220 37.53 -40.40 -11.78
N PRO A 221 37.66 -41.59 -12.41
CA PRO A 221 38.74 -42.52 -12.11
C PRO A 221 40.15 -41.92 -12.28
N GLU A 222 40.32 -41.00 -13.24
CA GLU A 222 41.59 -40.31 -13.49
C GLU A 222 41.98 -39.36 -12.35
N GLU A 223 41.03 -38.59 -11.81
CA GLU A 223 41.25 -37.70 -10.66
C GLU A 223 41.61 -38.48 -9.39
N TYR A 224 40.96 -39.63 -9.19
CA TYR A 224 41.26 -40.50 -8.06
C TYR A 224 42.67 -41.09 -8.17
N GLN A 225 43.07 -41.56 -9.35
CA GLN A 225 44.43 -42.04 -9.60
C GLN A 225 45.48 -40.95 -9.38
N GLN A 226 45.22 -39.72 -9.82
CA GLN A 226 46.12 -38.59 -9.61
C GLN A 226 46.28 -38.26 -8.11
N ALA A 227 45.20 -38.30 -7.34
CA ALA A 227 45.24 -38.07 -5.90
C ALA A 227 45.98 -39.19 -5.14
N GLU A 228 45.81 -40.45 -5.55
CA GLU A 228 46.58 -41.58 -5.00
C GLU A 228 48.07 -41.47 -5.32
N GLN A 229 48.43 -41.04 -6.53
CA GLN A 229 49.82 -40.75 -6.90
C GLN A 229 50.42 -39.65 -6.02
N GLY A 230 49.69 -38.55 -5.78
CA GLY A 230 50.14 -37.48 -4.89
C GLY A 230 50.33 -37.94 -3.43
N LEU A 231 49.46 -38.83 -2.95
CA LEU A 231 49.62 -39.44 -1.63
C LEU A 231 50.84 -40.36 -1.56
N LEU A 232 51.10 -41.14 -2.61
CA LEU A 232 52.27 -42.02 -2.70
C LEU A 232 53.57 -41.20 -2.72
N GLU A 233 53.59 -40.09 -3.47
CA GLU A 233 54.73 -39.17 -3.51
C GLU A 233 55.01 -38.57 -2.13
N ALA A 234 53.98 -38.06 -1.44
CA ALA A 234 54.12 -37.52 -0.09
C ALA A 234 54.66 -38.55 0.92
N LYS A 235 54.19 -39.81 0.83
CA LYS A 235 54.72 -40.92 1.64
C LYS A 235 56.19 -41.22 1.31
N THR A 236 56.55 -41.20 0.04
CA THR A 236 57.93 -41.45 -0.42
C THR A 236 58.87 -40.36 0.08
N ARG A 237 58.46 -39.10 0.06
CA ARG A 237 59.26 -37.98 0.59
C ARG A 237 59.48 -38.09 2.10
N ILE A 238 58.46 -38.47 2.86
CA ILE A 238 58.60 -38.74 4.32
C ILE A 238 59.56 -39.91 4.54
N HIS A 239 59.46 -40.98 3.77
CA HIS A 239 60.38 -42.12 3.90
C HIS A 239 61.82 -41.74 3.57
N GLN A 240 62.06 -40.95 2.53
CA GLN A 240 63.40 -40.43 2.21
C GLN A 240 63.95 -39.55 3.34
N ALA A 241 63.10 -38.73 3.96
CA ALA A 241 63.46 -37.93 5.12
C ALA A 241 63.86 -38.80 6.32
N GLU A 242 63.08 -39.85 6.61
CA GLU A 242 63.35 -40.81 7.68
C GLU A 242 64.66 -41.57 7.45
N VAL A 243 64.92 -42.04 6.23
CA VAL A 243 66.16 -42.75 5.88
C VAL A 243 67.37 -41.84 6.04
N ARG A 244 67.32 -40.61 5.55
CA ARG A 244 68.42 -39.64 5.72
C ARG A 244 68.67 -39.27 7.16
N PHE A 245 67.61 -39.13 7.97
CA PHE A 245 67.74 -38.92 9.40
C PHE A 245 68.41 -40.11 10.08
N ALA A 246 68.01 -41.33 9.72
CA ALA A 246 68.62 -42.56 10.25
C ALA A 246 70.10 -42.70 9.87
N GLU A 247 70.47 -42.38 8.63
CA GLU A 247 71.86 -42.35 8.18
C GLU A 247 72.68 -41.34 8.98
N GLN A 248 72.19 -40.11 9.17
CA GLN A 248 72.86 -39.08 9.95
C GLN A 248 72.98 -39.44 11.44
N ALA A 249 71.96 -40.09 12.00
CA ALA A 249 71.95 -40.56 13.38
C ALA A 249 72.85 -41.77 13.64
N SER A 250 73.26 -42.51 12.60
CA SER A 250 74.21 -43.63 12.71
C SER A 250 75.68 -43.23 12.48
N VAL A 251 75.91 -42.03 11.93
CA VAL A 251 77.25 -41.46 11.68
C VAL A 251 77.69 -40.49 12.80
N SER A 252 76.78 -40.10 13.70
CA SER A 252 77.05 -39.28 14.90
C SER A 252 77.14 -40.13 16.16
#